data_AF-A0A1J9U7M5-F1
#
_entry.id   AF-A0A1J9U7M5-F1
#
_cell.length_a   1.000
_cell.length_b   1.000
_cell.length_c   1.000
_cell.angle_alpha   90.00
_cell.angle_beta   90.00
_cell.angle_gamma   90.00
#
_symmetry.space_group_name_H-M   'P 1'
#
loop_
_entity.id
_entity.type
_entity.pdbx_description
1 polymer ?
#
loop_
_entity_poly.entity_id
_entity_poly.type
_entity_poly.pdbx_seq_one_letter_code
_entity_poly.pdbx_strand_id
1 'polypeptide(L)'
;MTNLLYVTQGLSIIAGLVYLKSSVGKLKNPYTFSHVIQSYKIPILNPIAMPIGIIMGPLEFVLGIALIINFYRVEALYIALILQLIFIVLMLIRFNKVLPFGCGCFGLHGPGKVTSSKIIFNFLYSILLVFILVHYTFFYS
;
A
#
# COMPACT_ATOMS: atom_id res chain seq x y z
N MET A 1 -30.18 3.25 2.10
CA MET A 1 -29.49 2.34 1.14
C MET A 1 -28.51 3.10 0.25
N THR A 2 -28.95 4.13 -0.49
CA THR A 2 -28.09 4.96 -1.35
C THR A 2 -26.95 5.67 -0.61
N ASN A 3 -27.20 6.24 0.57
CA ASN A 3 -26.19 6.95 1.36
C ASN A 3 -24.95 6.11 1.68
N LEU A 4 -25.11 4.82 1.97
CA LEU A 4 -23.99 3.94 2.34
C LEU A 4 -23.14 3.55 1.12
N LEU A 5 -23.75 3.45 -0.07
CA LEU A 5 -23.05 3.25 -1.32
C LEU A 5 -22.20 4.49 -1.69
N TYR A 6 -22.74 5.70 -1.48
CA TYR A 6 -21.96 6.94 -1.68
C TYR A 6 -20.80 7.06 -0.71
N VAL A 7 -20.98 6.66 0.56
CA VAL A 7 -19.90 6.65 1.55
C VAL A 7 -18.78 5.68 1.14
N THR A 8 -19.11 4.45 0.76
CA THR A 8 -18.10 3.46 0.32
C THR A 8 -17.37 3.89 -0.96
N GLN A 9 -18.08 4.52 -1.91
CA GLN A 9 -17.45 5.13 -3.08
C GLN A 9 -16.49 6.26 -2.70
N GLY A 10 -16.90 7.16 -1.79
CA GLY A 10 -16.05 8.24 -1.30
C GLY A 10 -14.78 7.72 -0.61
N LEU A 11 -14.91 6.71 0.25
CA LEU A 11 -13.77 6.06 0.90
C LEU A 11 -12.85 5.34 -0.10
N SER A 12 -13.42 4.72 -1.14
CA SER A 12 -12.64 4.08 -2.21
C SER A 12 -11.83 5.09 -3.01
N ILE A 13 -12.40 6.27 -3.30
CA ILE A 13 -11.70 7.37 -3.97
C ILE A 13 -10.53 7.84 -3.10
N ILE A 14 -10.76 8.05 -1.79
CA ILE A 14 -9.70 8.46 -0.86
C ILE A 14 -8.59 7.40 -0.81
N ALA A 15 -8.95 6.12 -0.69
CA ALA A 15 -7.98 5.03 -0.71
C ALA A 15 -7.18 5.00 -2.03
N GLY A 16 -7.86 5.12 -3.17
CA GLY A 16 -7.20 5.17 -4.48
C GLY A 16 -6.24 6.35 -4.64
N LEU A 17 -6.59 7.54 -4.14
CA LEU A 17 -5.70 8.71 -4.13
C LEU A 17 -4.44 8.48 -3.29
N VAL A 18 -4.53 7.72 -2.19
CA VAL A 18 -3.36 7.34 -1.38
C VAL A 18 -2.41 6.44 -2.19
N TYR A 19 -2.94 5.43 -2.88
CA TYR A 19 -2.16 4.56 -3.77
C TYR A 19 -1.52 5.32 -4.93
N LEU A 20 -2.28 6.22 -5.57
CA LEU A 20 -1.75 7.09 -6.63
C LEU A 20 -0.60 7.94 -6.10
N LYS A 21 -0.77 8.61 -4.96
CA LYS A 21 0.29 9.43 -4.36
C LYS A 21 1.54 8.60 -4.04
N SER A 22 1.37 7.40 -3.49
CA SER A 22 2.48 6.48 -3.20
C SER A 22 3.22 6.05 -4.47
N SER A 23 2.47 5.75 -5.54
CA SER A 23 3.01 5.25 -6.80
C SER A 23 3.94 6.25 -7.50
N VAL A 24 3.67 7.57 -7.40
CA VAL A 24 4.43 8.61 -8.12
C VAL A 24 5.93 8.54 -7.83
N GLY A 25 6.31 8.39 -6.56
CA GLY A 25 7.72 8.27 -6.19
C GLY A 25 8.37 6.99 -6.72
N LYS A 26 7.62 5.88 -6.67
CA LYS A 26 8.10 4.55 -7.08
C LYS A 26 8.23 4.39 -8.58
N LEU A 27 7.32 5.02 -9.34
CA LEU A 27 7.39 5.12 -10.80
C LEU A 27 8.60 5.94 -11.25
N LYS A 28 8.85 7.08 -10.59
CA LYS A 28 9.99 7.95 -10.92
C LYS A 28 11.34 7.33 -10.57
N ASN A 29 11.41 6.57 -9.47
CA ASN A 29 12.67 6.03 -8.99
C ASN A 29 12.52 4.59 -8.43
N PRO A 30 12.33 3.59 -9.32
CA PRO A 30 12.21 2.18 -8.93
C PRO A 30 13.49 1.66 -8.26
N TYR A 31 14.66 2.22 -8.63
CA TYR A 31 15.94 1.88 -8.02
C TYR A 31 15.97 2.22 -6.53
N THR A 32 15.51 3.42 -6.15
CA THR A 32 15.40 3.80 -4.73
C THR A 32 14.42 2.90 -3.98
N PHE A 33 13.31 2.50 -4.62
CA PHE A 33 12.38 1.56 -4.00
C PHE A 33 13.00 0.16 -3.81
N SER A 34 13.85 -0.31 -4.73
CA SER A 34 14.61 -1.54 -4.55
C SER A 34 15.52 -1.48 -3.30
N HIS A 35 16.11 -0.32 -3.02
CA HIS A 35 16.90 -0.08 -1.81
C HIS A 35 16.06 -0.05 -0.54
N VAL A 36 14.80 0.43 -0.61
CA VAL A 36 13.84 0.27 0.49
C VAL A 36 13.68 -1.22 0.80
N ILE A 37 13.45 -2.05 -0.21
CA ILE A 37 13.29 -3.51 -0.03
C ILE A 37 14.54 -4.14 0.59
N GLN A 38 15.73 -3.82 0.07
CA GLN A 38 17.00 -4.32 0.61
C GLN A 38 17.25 -3.86 2.05
N SER A 39 16.77 -2.67 2.45
CA SER A 39 16.94 -2.15 3.81
C SER A 39 16.25 -2.98 4.89
N TYR A 40 15.28 -3.81 4.50
CA TYR A 40 14.69 -4.82 5.38
C TYR A 40 15.65 -5.97 5.73
N LYS A 41 16.80 -6.10 5.04
CA LYS A 41 17.82 -7.16 5.18
C LYS A 41 17.21 -8.55 5.33
N ILE A 42 16.28 -8.89 4.44
CA ILE A 42 15.72 -10.24 4.31
C ILE A 42 16.44 -10.90 3.14
N PRO A 43 17.31 -11.92 3.38
CA PRO A 43 18.20 -12.45 2.33
C PRO A 43 17.46 -12.90 1.06
N ILE A 44 16.28 -13.52 1.21
CA ILE A 44 15.47 -14.00 0.08
C ILE A 44 14.90 -12.85 -0.78
N LEU A 45 14.77 -11.64 -0.25
CA LEU A 45 14.29 -10.47 -1.00
C LEU A 45 15.40 -9.78 -1.80
N ASN A 46 16.68 -9.94 -1.43
CA ASN A 46 17.79 -9.26 -2.09
C ASN A 46 17.87 -9.52 -3.62
N PRO A 47 17.83 -10.77 -4.12
CA PRO A 47 17.94 -11.02 -5.56
C PRO A 47 16.73 -10.50 -6.35
N ILE A 48 15.56 -10.38 -5.71
CA ILE A 48 14.31 -9.92 -6.33
C ILE A 48 13.97 -8.46 -6.01
N ALA A 49 14.83 -7.75 -5.27
CA ALA A 49 14.54 -6.39 -4.83
C ALA A 49 14.37 -5.40 -5.99
N MET A 50 15.18 -5.53 -7.05
CA MET A 50 15.06 -4.69 -8.24
C MET A 50 13.79 -5.00 -9.05
N PRO A 51 13.45 -6.28 -9.35
CA PRO A 51 12.14 -6.63 -9.89
C PRO A 51 10.97 -6.06 -9.10
N ILE A 52 10.99 -6.17 -7.75
CA ILE A 52 9.97 -5.57 -6.89
C ILE A 52 9.97 -4.04 -7.04
N GLY A 53 11.15 -3.43 -7.08
CA GLY A 53 11.41 -2.03 -7.40
C GLY A 53 10.61 -1.53 -8.61
N ILE A 54 10.75 -2.25 -9.72
CA ILE A 54 10.16 -1.93 -11.02
C ILE A 54 8.63 -2.12 -11.00
N ILE A 55 8.14 -3.20 -10.40
CA ILE A 55 6.72 -3.58 -10.46
C ILE A 55 5.86 -2.77 -9.48
N MET A 56 6.40 -2.36 -8.33
CA MET A 56 5.61 -1.78 -7.25
C MET A 56 4.91 -0.47 -7.66
N GLY A 57 5.61 0.42 -8.38
CA GLY A 57 5.05 1.69 -8.84
C GLY A 57 3.84 1.51 -9.76
N PRO A 58 3.99 0.79 -10.90
CA PRO A 58 2.87 0.48 -11.79
C PRO A 58 1.72 -0.26 -11.10
N LEU A 59 2.02 -1.21 -10.22
CA LEU A 59 1.01 -1.93 -9.45
C LEU A 59 0.16 -0.97 -8.61
N GLU A 60 0.80 -0.14 -7.79
CA GLU A 60 0.10 0.84 -6.95
C GLU A 60 -0.68 1.87 -7.77
N PHE A 61 -0.15 2.27 -8.92
CA PHE A 61 -0.83 3.19 -9.83
C PHE A 61 -2.13 2.59 -10.38
N VAL A 62 -2.07 1.35 -10.88
CA VAL A 62 -3.24 0.63 -11.40
C VAL A 62 -4.28 0.40 -10.31
N LEU A 63 -3.85 0.01 -9.10
CA LEU A 63 -4.75 -0.12 -7.95
C LEU A 63 -5.43 1.21 -7.60
N GLY A 64 -4.66 2.30 -7.62
CA GLY A 64 -5.19 3.65 -7.37
C GLY A 64 -6.29 4.03 -8.35
N ILE A 65 -6.07 3.81 -9.64
CA ILE A 65 -7.07 4.06 -10.69
C ILE A 65 -8.29 3.17 -10.49
N ALA A 66 -8.09 1.86 -10.37
CA ALA A 66 -9.16 0.85 -10.25
C ALA A 66 -10.12 1.18 -9.10
N LEU A 67 -9.59 1.60 -7.94
CA LEU A 67 -10.39 1.99 -6.77
C LEU A 67 -11.22 3.27 -7.02
N ILE A 68 -10.65 4.25 -7.71
CA ILE A 68 -11.31 5.53 -8.03
C ILE A 68 -12.46 5.32 -9.01
N ILE A 69 -12.20 4.65 -10.14
CA ILE A 69 -13.18 4.48 -11.22
C ILE A 69 -14.15 3.31 -10.98
N ASN A 70 -13.97 2.56 -9.90
CA ASN A 70 -14.79 1.37 -9.56
C ASN A 70 -14.68 0.24 -10.60
N PHE A 71 -13.49 0.04 -11.18
CA PHE A 71 -13.23 -1.00 -12.17
C PHE A 71 -12.44 -2.14 -11.52
N TYR A 72 -12.98 -3.37 -11.52
CA TYR A 72 -12.43 -4.51 -10.75
C TYR A 72 -12.08 -4.13 -9.30
N ARG A 73 -13.02 -3.43 -8.64
CA ARG A 73 -12.79 -2.85 -7.31
C ARG A 73 -12.50 -3.91 -6.26
N VAL A 74 -13.22 -5.03 -6.28
CA VAL A 74 -13.08 -6.10 -5.29
C VAL A 74 -11.66 -6.69 -5.36
N GLU A 75 -11.20 -6.98 -6.57
CA GLU A 75 -9.88 -7.48 -6.88
C GLU A 75 -8.80 -6.47 -6.49
N ALA A 76 -8.99 -5.19 -6.82
CA ALA A 76 -8.09 -4.12 -6.42
C ALA A 76 -7.98 -3.99 -4.89
N LEU A 77 -9.10 -4.12 -4.16
CA LEU A 77 -9.11 -4.09 -2.69
C LEU A 77 -8.38 -5.28 -2.09
N TYR A 78 -8.54 -6.49 -2.64
CA TYR A 78 -7.79 -7.67 -2.19
C TYR A 78 -6.28 -7.48 -2.38
N ILE A 79 -5.85 -7.04 -3.56
CA ILE A 79 -4.43 -6.82 -3.84
C ILE A 79 -3.86 -5.71 -2.95
N ALA A 80 -4.60 -4.60 -2.81
CA ALA A 80 -4.24 -3.49 -1.92
C ALA A 80 -4.06 -3.96 -0.47
N LEU A 81 -5.00 -4.78 0.04
CA LEU A 81 -4.95 -5.33 1.39
C LEU A 81 -3.74 -6.26 1.58
N ILE A 82 -3.51 -7.19 0.65
CA ILE A 82 -2.36 -8.10 0.69
C ILE A 82 -1.05 -7.30 0.73
N LEU A 83 -0.93 -6.29 -0.14
CA LEU A 83 0.25 -5.44 -0.19
C LEU A 83 0.48 -4.75 1.15
N GLN A 84 -0.59 -4.19 1.74
CA GLN A 84 -0.54 -3.49 3.02
C GLN A 84 -0.10 -4.42 4.15
N LEU A 85 -0.62 -5.65 4.20
CA LEU A 85 -0.25 -6.66 5.19
C LEU A 85 1.21 -7.07 5.05
N ILE A 86 1.71 -7.24 3.82
CA ILE A 86 3.13 -7.53 3.57
C ILE A 86 4.01 -6.43 4.17
N PHE A 87 3.72 -5.16 3.90
CA PHE A 87 4.51 -4.07 4.48
C PHE A 87 4.43 -3.98 5.99
N ILE A 88 3.28 -4.27 6.60
CA ILE A 88 3.15 -4.36 8.07
C ILE A 88 4.09 -5.45 8.61
N VAL A 89 4.12 -6.63 8.01
CA VAL A 89 5.03 -7.72 8.40
C VAL A 89 6.49 -7.29 8.25
N LEU A 90 6.86 -6.66 7.12
CA LEU A 90 8.21 -6.14 6.90
C LEU A 90 8.59 -5.11 7.98
N MET A 91 7.67 -4.20 8.33
CA MET A 91 7.88 -3.21 9.39
C MET A 91 8.05 -3.86 10.77
N LEU A 92 7.29 -4.91 11.08
CA LEU A 92 7.43 -5.65 12.34
C LEU A 92 8.81 -6.32 12.45
N ILE A 93 9.30 -6.93 11.37
CA ILE A 93 10.65 -7.53 11.30
C ILE A 93 11.74 -6.49 11.60
N ARG A 94 11.50 -5.22 11.24
CA ARG A 94 12.46 -4.10 11.41
C ARG A 94 11.99 -3.06 12.40
N PHE A 95 11.19 -3.49 13.37
CA PHE A 95 10.67 -2.59 14.40
C PHE A 95 11.80 -1.89 15.14
N ASN A 96 11.60 -0.61 15.46
CA ASN A 96 12.55 0.23 16.19
C ASN A 96 13.89 0.46 15.45
N LYS A 97 14.02 0.07 14.17
CA LYS A 97 15.20 0.33 13.32
C LYS A 97 14.98 1.53 12.41
N VAL A 98 16.08 2.18 12.03
CA VAL A 98 16.08 3.28 11.06
C VAL A 98 16.31 2.69 9.68
N LEU A 99 15.41 2.98 8.73
CA LEU A 99 15.56 2.63 7.32
C LEU A 99 16.00 3.89 6.57
N PRO A 100 17.04 3.81 5.71
CA PRO A 100 17.60 4.96 5.02
C PRO A 100 16.63 5.63 4.03
N PHE A 101 15.65 4.88 3.53
CA PHE A 101 14.65 5.34 2.55
C PHE A 101 13.21 5.27 3.08
N GLY A 102 13.05 5.19 4.40
CA GLY A 102 11.76 4.97 5.06
C GLY A 102 11.19 3.55 4.87
N CYS A 103 9.93 3.34 5.23
CA CYS A 103 9.25 2.04 5.14
C CYS A 103 8.59 1.76 3.78
N GLY A 104 8.49 2.76 2.90
CA GLY A 104 7.99 2.58 1.54
C GLY A 104 6.48 2.49 1.34
N CYS A 105 5.65 2.40 2.38
CA CYS A 105 4.19 2.16 2.23
C CYS A 105 3.40 3.34 1.60
N PHE A 106 3.81 4.58 1.86
CA PHE A 106 3.08 5.79 1.40
C PHE A 106 3.96 6.69 0.55
N GLY A 107 4.79 6.07 -0.28
CA GLY A 107 5.83 6.71 -1.08
C GLY A 107 7.22 6.65 -0.47
N LEU A 108 8.18 7.19 -1.22
CA LEU A 108 9.58 7.28 -0.84
C LEU A 108 9.79 8.46 0.09
N HIS A 109 10.54 8.25 1.16
CA HIS A 109 10.85 9.25 2.17
C HIS A 109 12.34 9.20 2.51
N GLY A 110 12.83 10.23 3.21
CA GLY A 110 14.18 10.20 3.78
C GLY A 110 14.33 9.18 4.92
N PRO A 111 15.52 9.13 5.55
CA PRO A 111 15.80 8.24 6.66
C PRO A 111 14.75 8.35 7.76
N GLY A 112 14.22 7.22 8.20
CA GLY A 112 13.12 7.21 9.14
C GLY A 112 13.07 5.95 9.98
N LYS A 113 12.81 6.13 11.27
CA LYS A 113 12.60 5.03 12.21
C LYS A 113 11.26 4.34 11.97
N VAL A 114 11.22 3.02 12.07
CA VAL A 114 9.97 2.25 12.13
C VAL A 114 9.41 2.35 13.56
N THR A 115 8.41 3.19 13.72
CA THR A 115 7.74 3.44 15.00
C THR A 115 6.40 2.72 15.06
N SER A 116 5.88 2.52 16.27
CA SER A 116 4.54 1.96 16.48
C SER A 116 3.48 2.79 15.77
N SER A 117 3.61 4.12 15.77
CA SER A 117 2.66 5.01 15.08
C SER A 117 2.55 4.71 13.59
N LYS A 118 3.67 4.40 12.91
CA LYS A 118 3.64 4.01 11.50
C LYS A 118 2.94 2.66 11.30
N ILE A 119 3.21 1.68 12.17
CA ILE A 119 2.57 0.36 12.10
C ILE A 119 1.06 0.49 12.34
N ILE A 120 0.66 1.22 13.38
CA ILE A 120 -0.74 1.50 13.72
C ILE A 120 -1.43 2.18 12.54
N PHE A 121 -0.81 3.20 11.93
CA PHE A 121 -1.39 3.86 10.77
C PHE A 121 -1.60 2.89 9.59
N ASN A 122 -0.61 2.02 9.32
CA ASN A 122 -0.75 1.01 8.27
C ASN A 122 -1.87 -0.01 8.59
N PHE A 123 -2.01 -0.39 9.86
CA PHE A 123 -3.03 -1.32 10.34
C PHE A 123 -4.43 -0.70 10.28
N LEU A 124 -4.59 0.55 10.70
CA LEU A 124 -5.85 1.30 10.55
C LEU A 124 -6.24 1.45 9.07
N TYR A 125 -5.25 1.70 8.20
CA TYR A 125 -5.50 1.73 6.76
C TYR A 125 -5.95 0.36 6.22
N SER A 126 -5.38 -0.76 6.69
CA SER A 126 -5.88 -2.09 6.31
C SER A 126 -7.30 -2.35 6.79
N ILE A 127 -7.68 -1.87 7.98
CA ILE A 127 -9.07 -1.97 8.48
C ILE A 127 -10.01 -1.18 7.58
N LEU A 128 -9.62 0.02 7.14
CA LEU A 128 -10.39 0.81 6.18
C LEU A 128 -10.61 0.05 4.87
N LEU A 129 -9.57 -0.60 4.31
CA LEU A 129 -9.70 -1.39 3.09
C LEU A 129 -10.66 -2.59 3.28
N VAL A 130 -10.59 -3.28 4.42
CA VAL A 130 -11.52 -4.37 4.77
C VAL A 130 -12.95 -3.86 4.91
N PHE A 131 -13.14 -2.71 5.55
CA PHE A 131 -14.45 -2.09 5.67
C PHE A 131 -15.06 -1.78 4.29
N ILE A 132 -14.29 -1.18 3.39
CA ILE A 132 -14.73 -0.91 2.01
C ILE A 132 -15.08 -2.22 1.30
N LEU A 133 -14.23 -3.24 1.40
CA LEU A 133 -14.42 -4.54 0.76
C LEU A 133 -15.71 -5.24 1.23
N VAL A 134 -15.88 -5.39 2.54
CA VAL A 134 -17.04 -6.08 3.12
C VAL A 134 -18.33 -5.37 2.76
N HIS A 135 -18.39 -4.04 2.91
CA HIS A 135 -19.59 -3.30 2.55
C HIS A 135 -19.87 -3.35 1.05
N TYR A 136 -18.85 -3.17 0.20
CA TYR A 136 -19.05 -3.22 -1.25
C TYR A 136 -19.56 -4.60 -1.70
N THR A 137 -18.95 -5.69 -1.25
CA THR A 137 -19.38 -7.05 -1.60
C THR A 137 -20.78 -7.36 -1.09
N PHE A 138 -21.13 -6.91 0.13
CA PHE A 138 -22.47 -7.09 0.68
C PHE A 138 -23.58 -6.39 -0.12
N PHE A 139 -23.28 -5.25 -0.77
CA PHE A 139 -24.28 -4.51 -1.56
C PHE A 139 -24.36 -4.94 -3.03
N TYR A 140 -23.31 -5.58 -3.56
CA TYR A 140 -23.23 -6.01 -4.96
C TYR A 140 -23.40 -7.53 -5.16
N SER A 141 -23.57 -8.30 -4.07
CA SER A 141 -24.02 -9.71 -4.08
C SER A 141 -25.54 -9.77 -3.92
#